data_AF-A0A3B8Q3U8-F1
#
_entry.id   AF-A0A3B8Q3U8-F1
#
_cell.length_a   1.000
_cell.length_b   1.000
_cell.length_c   1.000
_cell.angle_alpha   90.00
_cell.angle_beta   90.00
_cell.angle_gamma   90.00
#
_symmetry.space_group_name_H-M   'P 1'
#
loop_
_entity.id
_entity.type
_entity.pdbx_description
1 polymer ?
#
loop_
_entity_poly.entity_id
_entity_poly.type
_entity_poly.pdbx_seq_one_letter_code
_entity_poly.pdbx_strand_id
1 'polypeptide(L)'
;MVTRRKSWREKLADDKDLPKVITLSPSQRKRWGGRTMVIATPREVDAIIRKIPRGRTATINDLRARLAKQHGTDTACPITTGIFSWIAAHAAAEDEAVGKKRITPWWRVLKSDGKLNPKYPGGVEEQRKRLRAEGAAALPIRPPNQRRGSESSSKAPTNSIVRGSRTPE
;
A
#
# COMPACT_ATOMS: atom_id res chain seq x y z
N MET A 1 10.61 -16.07 37.05
CA MET A 1 11.05 -16.46 35.70
C MET A 1 11.09 -15.20 34.82
N VAL A 2 12.26 -14.78 34.35
CA VAL A 2 12.36 -13.65 33.41
C VAL A 2 11.88 -14.16 32.05
N THR A 3 10.72 -13.70 31.59
CA THR A 3 10.21 -14.07 30.28
C THR A 3 11.11 -13.47 29.20
N ARG A 4 11.69 -14.33 28.35
CA ARG A 4 12.49 -13.89 27.20
C ARG A 4 11.62 -12.97 26.34
N ARG A 5 12.05 -11.73 26.13
CA ARG A 5 11.37 -10.82 25.21
C ARG A 5 11.40 -11.43 23.81
N LYS A 6 10.23 -11.64 23.20
CA LYS A 6 10.13 -12.11 21.81
C LYS A 6 10.87 -11.13 20.87
N SER A 7 11.64 -11.69 19.94
CA SER A 7 12.23 -10.99 18.80
C SER A 7 11.15 -10.41 17.88
N TRP A 8 11.52 -9.46 17.02
CA TRP A 8 10.59 -8.90 16.04
C TRP A 8 10.17 -9.92 15.00
N ARG A 9 11.06 -10.84 14.60
CA ARG A 9 10.71 -11.97 13.75
C ARG A 9 9.68 -12.89 14.40
N GLU A 10 9.82 -13.19 15.70
CA GLU A 10 8.81 -13.96 16.44
C GLU A 10 7.47 -13.21 16.49
N LYS A 11 7.47 -11.89 16.72
CA LYS A 11 6.25 -11.07 16.70
C LYS A 11 5.60 -11.00 15.31
N LEU A 12 6.40 -10.97 14.25
CA LEU A 12 5.89 -10.99 12.87
C LEU A 12 5.30 -12.36 12.52
N ALA A 13 5.87 -13.43 13.08
CA ALA A 13 5.41 -14.79 12.87
C ALA A 13 4.17 -15.17 13.72
N ASP A 14 3.88 -14.38 14.75
CA ASP A 14 2.79 -14.60 15.70
C ASP A 14 1.49 -13.98 15.18
N ASP A 15 0.76 -14.77 14.38
CA ASP A 15 -0.53 -14.37 13.80
C ASP A 15 -1.66 -14.37 14.85
N LYS A 16 -1.45 -14.98 16.01
CA LYS A 16 -2.47 -15.20 17.04
C LYS A 16 -3.75 -15.77 16.41
N ASP A 17 -4.88 -15.13 16.63
CA ASP A 17 -6.18 -15.54 16.07
C ASP A 17 -6.55 -14.75 14.79
N LEU A 18 -5.59 -14.08 14.14
CA LEU A 18 -5.84 -13.25 12.97
C LEU A 18 -5.64 -14.05 11.68
N PRO A 19 -6.29 -13.67 10.55
CA PRO A 19 -7.12 -12.49 10.35
C PRO A 19 -8.55 -12.65 10.89
N LYS A 20 -9.17 -11.53 11.30
CA LYS A 20 -10.59 -11.51 11.71
C LYS A 20 -11.35 -10.42 10.96
N VAL A 21 -12.51 -10.78 10.42
CA VAL A 21 -13.47 -9.81 9.86
C VAL A 21 -14.50 -9.48 10.94
N ILE A 22 -14.72 -8.20 11.18
CA ILE A 22 -15.68 -7.70 12.16
C ILE A 22 -16.70 -6.78 11.49
N THR A 23 -17.93 -6.80 12.00
CA THR A 23 -18.96 -5.82 11.65
C THR A 23 -18.82 -4.60 12.55
N LEU A 24 -18.83 -3.41 11.95
CA LEU A 24 -18.66 -2.15 12.65
C LEU A 24 -19.98 -1.67 13.25
N SER A 25 -19.94 -1.27 14.53
CA SER A 25 -21.03 -0.59 15.22
C SER A 25 -21.28 0.82 14.63
N PRO A 26 -22.46 1.43 14.82
CA PRO A 26 -22.76 2.76 14.27
C PRO A 26 -21.69 3.83 14.58
N SER A 27 -21.16 3.85 15.80
CA SER A 27 -20.09 4.78 16.20
C SER A 27 -18.77 4.49 15.49
N GLN A 28 -18.43 3.22 15.31
CA GLN A 28 -17.24 2.81 14.56
C GLN A 28 -17.37 3.14 13.06
N ARG A 29 -18.57 2.96 12.48
CA ARG A 29 -18.84 3.34 11.08
C ARG A 29 -18.64 4.83 10.85
N LYS A 30 -19.08 5.68 11.78
CA LYS A 30 -18.84 7.14 11.71
C LYS A 30 -17.36 7.50 11.77
N ARG A 31 -16.55 6.73 12.50
CA ARG A 31 -15.11 6.98 12.67
C ARG A 31 -14.24 6.44 11.53
N TRP A 32 -14.54 5.24 11.04
CA TRP A 32 -13.65 4.50 10.14
C TRP A 32 -14.21 4.36 8.72
N GLY A 33 -15.51 4.56 8.52
CA GLY A 33 -16.22 4.31 7.27
C GLY A 33 -16.47 2.81 7.03
N GLY A 34 -17.49 2.51 6.22
CA GLY A 34 -17.87 1.15 5.86
C GLY A 34 -18.75 0.45 6.89
N ARG A 35 -19.10 -0.82 6.63
CA ARG A 35 -19.88 -1.70 7.50
C ARG A 35 -19.04 -2.84 8.06
N THR A 36 -18.04 -3.29 7.31
CA THR A 36 -17.16 -4.40 7.67
C THR A 36 -15.69 -3.96 7.70
N MET A 37 -14.93 -4.53 8.62
CA MET A 37 -13.51 -4.25 8.77
C MET A 37 -12.71 -5.53 8.96
N VAL A 38 -11.57 -5.65 8.28
CA VAL A 38 -10.60 -6.72 8.54
C VAL A 38 -9.51 -6.25 9.51
N ILE A 39 -9.21 -7.10 10.48
CA ILE A 39 -7.99 -7.06 11.28
C ILE A 39 -7.05 -8.11 10.68
N ALA A 40 -6.11 -7.66 9.86
CA ALA A 40 -5.17 -8.52 9.13
C ALA A 40 -4.12 -9.15 10.06
N THR A 41 -3.40 -10.16 9.59
CA THR A 41 -2.22 -10.68 10.28
C THR A 41 -0.98 -9.79 10.08
N PRO A 42 0.04 -9.88 10.95
CA PRO A 42 1.34 -9.27 10.70
C PRO A 42 1.97 -9.74 9.38
N ARG A 43 1.84 -11.03 9.05
CA ARG A 43 2.38 -11.61 7.81
C ARG A 43 1.70 -11.10 6.54
N GLU A 44 0.39 -10.87 6.57
CA GLU A 44 -0.31 -10.30 5.42
C GLU A 44 0.15 -8.88 5.12
N VAL A 45 0.33 -8.07 6.16
CA VAL A 45 0.88 -6.72 6.03
C VAL A 45 2.29 -6.79 5.43
N ASP A 46 3.15 -7.66 5.97
CA ASP A 46 4.51 -7.89 5.44
C ASP A 46 4.51 -8.35 3.97
N ALA A 47 3.64 -9.30 3.62
CA ALA A 47 3.51 -9.81 2.26
C ALA A 47 3.07 -8.73 1.27
N ILE A 48 2.19 -7.81 1.67
CA ILE A 48 1.82 -6.67 0.83
C ILE A 48 3.00 -5.71 0.66
N ILE A 49 3.75 -5.43 1.73
CA ILE A 49 4.92 -4.54 1.69
C ILE A 49 6.01 -5.11 0.77
N ARG A 50 6.27 -6.42 0.85
CA ARG A 50 7.21 -7.13 -0.05
C ARG A 50 6.87 -7.00 -1.53
N LYS A 51 5.59 -6.78 -1.87
CA LYS A 51 5.11 -6.60 -3.25
C LYS A 51 5.20 -5.17 -3.75
N ILE A 52 5.58 -4.19 -2.92
CA ILE A 52 5.78 -2.81 -3.38
C ILE A 52 7.06 -2.78 -4.24
N PRO A 53 7.00 -2.37 -5.51
CA PRO A 53 8.17 -2.40 -6.39
C PRO A 53 9.17 -1.29 -6.02
N ARG A 54 10.44 -1.49 -6.42
CA ARG A 54 11.52 -0.50 -6.25
C ARG A 54 11.15 0.83 -6.89
N GLY A 55 11.48 1.93 -6.22
CA GLY A 55 11.18 3.29 -6.69
C GLY A 55 9.72 3.72 -6.49
N ARG A 56 8.86 2.84 -5.93
CA ARG A 56 7.51 3.19 -5.51
C ARG A 56 7.39 3.11 -3.99
N THR A 57 6.52 3.93 -3.47
CA THR A 57 6.08 3.90 -2.07
C THR A 57 4.68 3.29 -1.94
N ALA A 58 4.13 3.25 -0.73
CA ALA A 58 2.73 3.00 -0.43
C ALA A 58 2.43 3.65 0.93
N THR A 59 1.23 4.19 1.13
CA THR A 59 0.80 4.66 2.44
C THR A 59 0.16 3.54 3.25
N ILE A 60 0.02 3.72 4.57
CA ILE A 60 -0.83 2.85 5.39
C ILE A 60 -2.26 2.73 4.82
N ASN A 61 -2.79 3.79 4.19
CA ASN A 61 -4.11 3.73 3.56
C ASN A 61 -4.12 2.83 2.32
N ASP A 62 -3.04 2.82 1.53
CA ASP A 62 -2.91 1.90 0.39
C ASP A 62 -2.83 0.44 0.86
N LEU A 63 -2.11 0.17 1.94
CA LEU A 63 -2.07 -1.16 2.57
C LEU A 63 -3.47 -1.58 3.01
N ARG A 64 -4.21 -0.68 3.68
CA ARG A 64 -5.59 -0.95 4.12
C ARG A 64 -6.53 -1.25 2.96
N ALA A 65 -6.46 -0.48 1.87
CA ALA A 65 -7.28 -0.71 0.69
C ALA A 65 -7.00 -2.09 0.06
N ARG A 66 -5.72 -2.51 0.02
CA ARG A 66 -5.33 -3.83 -0.48
C ARG A 66 -5.82 -4.96 0.43
N LEU A 67 -5.68 -4.80 1.75
CA LEU A 67 -6.19 -5.76 2.74
C LEU A 67 -7.71 -5.90 2.66
N ALA A 68 -8.43 -4.79 2.62
CA ALA A 68 -9.89 -4.79 2.50
C ALA A 68 -10.34 -5.51 1.22
N LYS A 69 -9.67 -5.24 0.09
CA LYS A 69 -9.92 -5.93 -1.18
C LYS A 69 -9.63 -7.44 -1.10
N GLN A 70 -8.58 -7.86 -0.42
CA GLN A 70 -8.23 -9.28 -0.28
C GLN A 70 -9.27 -10.07 0.54
N HIS A 71 -9.89 -9.41 1.52
CA HIS A 71 -10.85 -10.03 2.44
C HIS A 71 -12.32 -9.74 2.11
N GLY A 72 -12.59 -8.98 1.04
CA GLY A 72 -13.95 -8.59 0.67
C GLY A 72 -14.64 -7.69 1.70
N THR A 73 -13.88 -6.90 2.46
CA THR A 73 -14.41 -5.96 3.46
C THR A 73 -14.40 -4.52 2.96
N ASP A 74 -15.17 -3.65 3.62
CA ASP A 74 -15.20 -2.23 3.26
C ASP A 74 -13.91 -1.50 3.64
N THR A 75 -13.30 -1.91 4.76
CA THR A 75 -12.05 -1.30 5.23
C THR A 75 -11.17 -2.30 5.99
N ALA A 76 -9.96 -1.88 6.33
CA ALA A 76 -9.05 -2.59 7.22
C ALA A 76 -8.69 -1.71 8.42
N CYS A 77 -8.41 -2.32 9.56
CA CYS A 77 -8.11 -1.61 10.80
C CYS A 77 -6.78 -0.82 10.66
N PRO A 78 -6.81 0.53 10.70
CA PRO A 78 -5.61 1.34 10.52
C PRO A 78 -4.66 1.26 11.71
N ILE A 79 -5.18 1.00 12.92
CA ILE A 79 -4.35 0.87 14.12
C ILE A 79 -3.45 -0.36 13.99
N THR A 80 -4.06 -1.53 13.73
CA THR A 80 -3.29 -2.78 13.61
C THR A 80 -2.44 -2.79 12.35
N THR A 81 -2.92 -2.25 11.23
CA THR A 81 -2.09 -2.11 10.01
C THR A 81 -0.83 -1.29 10.28
N GLY A 82 -0.92 -0.18 11.02
CA GLY A 82 0.24 0.62 11.41
C GLY A 82 1.19 -0.12 12.35
N ILE A 83 0.67 -0.81 13.37
CA ILE A 83 1.46 -1.62 14.31
C ILE A 83 2.19 -2.76 13.58
N PHE A 84 1.49 -3.47 12.69
CA PHE A 84 2.06 -4.58 11.94
C PHE A 84 3.06 -4.13 10.89
N SER A 85 2.84 -2.98 10.26
CA SER A 85 3.86 -2.36 9.41
C SER A 85 5.13 -2.01 10.20
N TRP A 86 4.99 -1.54 11.45
CA TRP A 86 6.12 -1.30 12.34
C TRP A 86 6.84 -2.59 12.74
N ILE A 87 6.09 -3.66 13.09
CA ILE A 87 6.66 -4.98 13.38
C ILE A 87 7.44 -5.52 12.17
N ALA A 88 6.85 -5.46 10.96
CA ALA A 88 7.51 -5.88 9.73
C ALA A 88 8.80 -5.11 9.46
N ALA A 89 8.83 -3.81 9.73
CA ALA A 89 10.03 -2.99 9.58
C ALA A 89 11.17 -3.45 10.50
N HIS A 90 10.88 -3.66 11.79
CA HIS A 90 11.90 -4.12 12.75
C HIS A 90 12.32 -5.58 12.52
N ALA A 91 11.40 -6.45 12.10
CA ALA A 91 11.74 -7.82 11.71
C ALA A 91 12.68 -7.84 10.49
N ALA A 92 12.46 -6.94 9.52
CA ALA A 92 13.36 -6.78 8.38
C ALA A 92 14.73 -6.23 8.77
N ALA A 93 14.82 -5.35 9.76
CA ALA A 93 16.09 -4.88 10.30
C ALA A 93 16.85 -5.99 11.05
N GLU A 94 16.16 -6.86 11.80
CA GLU A 94 16.77 -8.07 12.38
C GLU A 94 17.30 -9.00 11.29
N ASP A 95 16.52 -9.22 10.23
CA ASP A 95 16.92 -10.04 9.08
C ASP A 95 18.17 -9.46 8.36
N GLU A 96 18.23 -8.14 8.22
CA GLU A 96 19.38 -7.44 7.63
C GLU A 96 20.64 -7.57 8.51
N ALA A 97 20.48 -7.44 9.83
CA ALA A 97 21.59 -7.56 10.79
C ALA A 97 22.24 -8.96 10.79
N VAL A 98 21.49 -10.01 10.43
CA VAL A 98 22.00 -11.38 10.26
C VAL A 98 22.40 -11.70 8.81
N GLY A 99 22.48 -10.68 7.94
CA GLY A 99 23.00 -10.81 6.57
C GLY A 99 22.01 -11.30 5.52
N LYS A 100 20.70 -11.35 5.81
CA LYS A 100 19.72 -11.71 4.78
C LYS A 100 19.62 -10.62 3.71
N LYS A 101 19.79 -11.02 2.45
CA LYS A 101 19.73 -10.10 1.29
C LYS A 101 18.31 -9.72 0.87
N ARG A 102 17.32 -10.58 1.12
CA ARG A 102 15.92 -10.39 0.71
C ARG A 102 15.04 -10.09 1.92
N ILE A 103 15.03 -8.82 2.33
CA ILE A 103 14.23 -8.32 3.45
C ILE A 103 12.98 -7.58 2.96
N THR A 104 12.05 -7.34 3.88
CA THR A 104 10.87 -6.52 3.59
C THR A 104 11.29 -5.07 3.34
N PRO A 105 10.89 -4.44 2.21
CA PRO A 105 11.29 -3.09 1.84
C PRO A 105 10.46 -2.03 2.61
N TRP A 106 10.59 -2.05 3.93
CA TRP A 106 9.78 -1.24 4.85
C TRP A 106 9.91 0.26 4.60
N TRP A 107 11.04 0.72 4.07
CA TRP A 107 11.28 2.13 3.76
C TRP A 107 10.32 2.68 2.70
N ARG A 108 9.72 1.80 1.88
CA ARG A 108 8.70 2.15 0.89
C ARG A 108 7.34 2.47 1.52
N VAL A 109 7.13 2.20 2.80
CA VAL A 109 5.85 2.46 3.46
C VAL A 109 5.84 3.82 4.15
N LEU A 110 4.86 4.64 3.82
CA LEU A 110 4.64 5.96 4.40
C LEU A 110 3.48 5.92 5.37
N LYS A 111 3.40 6.91 6.25
CA LYS A 111 2.23 7.14 7.09
C LYS A 111 1.01 7.45 6.22
N SER A 112 -0.18 7.43 6.83
CA SER A 112 -1.45 7.76 6.15
C SER A 112 -1.48 9.16 5.55
N ASP A 113 -0.69 10.11 6.09
CA ASP A 113 -0.53 11.49 5.62
C ASP A 113 0.59 11.64 4.57
N GLY A 114 1.17 10.53 4.09
CA GLY A 114 2.28 10.53 3.14
C GLY A 114 3.63 10.92 3.74
N LYS A 115 3.74 11.14 5.05
CA LYS A 115 5.01 11.48 5.70
C LYS A 115 5.82 10.22 6.04
N LEU A 116 7.13 10.41 6.22
CA LEU A 116 8.04 9.39 6.72
C LEU A 116 7.70 9.01 8.17
N ASN A 117 8.03 7.79 8.57
CA ASN A 117 7.67 7.24 9.87
C ASN A 117 8.88 7.25 10.82
N PRO A 118 8.90 8.10 11.86
CA PRO A 118 10.01 8.17 12.81
C PRO A 118 10.21 6.91 13.65
N LYS A 119 9.20 6.01 13.69
CA LYS A 119 9.27 4.76 14.47
C LYS A 119 9.96 3.61 13.74
N TYR A 120 10.25 3.78 12.46
CA TYR A 120 10.95 2.75 11.69
C TYR A 120 12.42 2.64 12.09
N PRO A 121 13.07 1.50 11.80
CA PRO A 121 14.48 1.30 12.10
C PRO A 121 15.35 2.44 11.53
N GLY A 122 16.21 3.02 12.35
CA GLY A 122 17.05 4.17 11.95
C GLY A 122 16.29 5.50 11.75
N GLY A 123 14.99 5.56 12.03
CA GLY A 123 14.18 6.77 12.00
C GLY A 123 13.96 7.35 10.59
N VAL A 124 13.60 8.64 10.56
CA VAL A 124 13.24 9.35 9.32
C VAL A 124 14.40 9.43 8.34
N GLU A 125 15.63 9.65 8.83
CA GLU A 125 16.80 9.85 7.98
C GLU A 125 17.22 8.56 7.27
N GLU A 126 17.19 7.42 7.97
CA GLU A 126 17.47 6.13 7.33
C GLU A 126 16.39 5.78 6.30
N GLN A 127 15.11 6.04 6.63
CA GLN A 127 14.02 5.84 5.67
C GLN A 127 14.22 6.69 4.41
N ARG A 128 14.55 7.97 4.58
CA ARG A 128 14.82 8.91 3.48
C ARG A 128 16.01 8.47 2.64
N LYS A 129 17.11 8.07 3.28
CA LYS A 129 18.33 7.58 2.63
C LYS A 129 18.01 6.39 1.73
N ARG A 130 17.29 5.38 2.24
CA ARG A 130 16.91 4.20 1.45
C ARG A 130 16.00 4.56 0.28
N LEU A 131 15.00 5.41 0.48
CA LEU A 131 14.13 5.88 -0.61
C LEU A 131 14.91 6.59 -1.72
N ARG A 132 15.84 7.48 -1.35
CA ARG A 132 16.72 8.18 -2.31
C ARG A 132 17.62 7.21 -3.07
N ALA A 133 18.16 6.19 -2.40
CA ALA A 133 18.96 5.14 -3.05
C ALA A 133 18.16 4.32 -4.08
N GLU A 134 16.83 4.37 -4.06
CA GLU A 134 15.98 3.75 -5.08
C GLU A 134 15.62 4.67 -6.25
N GLY A 135 16.04 5.93 -6.23
CA GLY A 135 15.58 6.94 -7.18
C GLY A 135 14.10 7.30 -6.98
N ALA A 136 13.51 6.97 -5.83
CA ALA A 136 12.18 7.44 -5.49
C ALA A 136 12.27 8.94 -5.17
N ALA A 137 12.05 9.78 -6.18
CA ALA A 137 11.63 11.16 -5.95
C ALA A 137 10.35 11.09 -5.12
N ALA A 138 10.36 11.71 -3.94
CA ALA A 138 9.24 11.67 -3.01
C ALA A 138 7.96 12.21 -3.68
N LEU A 139 7.14 11.34 -4.26
CA LEU A 139 5.86 11.68 -4.89
C LEU A 139 4.80 10.62 -4.54
N PRO A 140 3.56 11.06 -4.29
CA PRO A 140 2.51 10.21 -3.74
C PRO A 140 2.03 9.17 -4.76
N ILE A 141 1.77 7.98 -4.25
CA ILE A 141 1.19 6.86 -5.00
C ILE A 141 -0.25 7.20 -5.31
N ARG A 142 -0.61 7.12 -6.59
CA ARG A 142 -2.02 7.19 -7.03
C ARG A 142 -2.82 6.07 -6.36
N PRO A 143 -4.05 6.34 -5.88
CA PRO A 143 -4.93 5.32 -5.35
C PRO A 143 -5.24 4.26 -6.43
N PRO A 144 -5.56 3.01 -6.05
CA PRO A 144 -5.68 1.87 -6.96
C PRO A 144 -6.89 1.88 -7.91
N ASN A 145 -7.47 3.04 -8.25
CA ASN A 145 -8.65 3.11 -9.11
C ASN A 145 -8.68 4.25 -10.14
N GLN A 146 -7.56 4.49 -10.83
CA GLN A 146 -7.60 5.09 -12.17
C GLN A 146 -7.23 4.02 -13.19
N ARG A 147 -8.26 3.44 -13.82
CA ARG A 147 -8.06 2.69 -15.07
C ARG A 147 -7.44 3.64 -16.07
N ARG A 148 -6.45 3.12 -16.81
CA ARG A 148 -5.86 3.74 -18.00
C ARG A 148 -7.01 4.13 -18.93
N GLY A 149 -7.35 5.42 -18.98
CA GLY A 149 -8.20 5.95 -20.03
C GLY A 149 -7.51 5.64 -21.34
N SER A 150 -8.19 4.88 -22.18
CA SER A 150 -7.80 4.59 -23.55
C SER A 150 -7.44 5.89 -24.27
N GLU A 151 -6.21 5.97 -24.78
CA GLU A 151 -5.92 6.81 -25.94
C GLU A 151 -6.82 6.33 -27.08
N SER A 152 -7.96 6.99 -27.27
CA SER A 152 -8.72 6.95 -28.50
C SER A 152 -7.98 7.78 -29.53
N SER A 153 -6.97 7.18 -30.15
CA SER A 153 -6.50 7.61 -31.46
C SER A 153 -7.53 7.23 -32.52
N SER A 154 -7.64 8.10 -33.52
CA SER A 154 -8.31 7.92 -34.80
C SER A 154 -9.75 8.42 -34.91
N LYS A 155 -9.88 9.63 -35.48
CA LYS A 155 -10.63 9.83 -36.72
C LYS A 155 -10.11 11.08 -37.45
N ALA A 156 -9.49 10.85 -38.61
CA ALA A 156 -9.12 11.87 -39.57
C ALA A 156 -10.37 12.52 -40.19
N PRO A 157 -10.33 13.80 -40.60
CA PRO A 157 -11.42 14.41 -41.33
C PRO A 157 -11.41 13.88 -42.78
N THR A 158 -12.51 13.23 -43.18
CA THR A 158 -12.71 12.84 -44.58
C THR A 158 -13.19 14.07 -45.34
N ASN A 159 -12.31 14.60 -46.19
CA ASN A 159 -12.62 15.64 -47.16
C ASN A 159 -13.43 15.00 -48.29
N SER A 160 -14.74 15.28 -48.37
CA SER A 160 -15.56 14.86 -49.51
C SER A 160 -15.77 16.04 -50.45
N ILE A 161 -15.00 15.98 -51.54
CA ILE A 161 -15.20 16.68 -52.79
C ILE A 161 -16.60 16.38 -53.31
N VAL A 162 -17.44 17.40 -53.49
CA VAL A 162 -18.62 17.32 -54.36
C VAL A 162 -18.31 18.11 -55.61
N ARG A 163 -17.90 17.39 -56.67
CA ARG A 163 -17.98 17.86 -58.05
C ARG A 163 -19.44 17.81 -58.50
N GLY A 164 -19.83 18.84 -59.23
CA GLY A 164 -21.22 19.14 -59.57
C GLY A 164 -21.80 18.44 -60.80
N SER A 165 -23.01 18.89 -61.11
CA SER A 165 -23.84 18.65 -62.30
C SER A 165 -25.02 19.63 -62.11
N ARG A 166 -25.12 20.79 -62.78
CA ARG A 166 -25.22 21.06 -64.21
C ARG A 166 -26.21 20.11 -64.90
N THR A 167 -27.44 20.60 -65.09
CA THR A 167 -28.31 20.25 -66.23
C THR A 167 -29.10 21.49 -66.66
N PRO A 168 -29.45 21.61 -67.95
CA PRO A 168 -29.93 22.83 -68.59
C PRO A 168 -31.45 22.80 -68.89
N GLU A 169 -31.90 23.88 -69.54
CA GLU A 169 -33.24 24.23 -70.08
C GLU A 169 -34.22 24.93 -69.13
#